data_AF-A0A3R9EH11-F1
#
_entry.id   AF-A0A3R9EH11-F1
#
_cell.length_a   1.000
_cell.length_b   1.000
_cell.length_c   1.000
_cell.angle_alpha   90.00
_cell.angle_beta   90.00
_cell.angle_gamma   90.00
#
_symmetry.space_group_name_H-M   'P 1'
#
loop_
_entity.id
_entity.type
_entity.pdbx_description
1 polymer ?
#
loop_
_entity_poly.entity_id
_entity_poly.type
_entity_poly.pdbx_seq_one_letter_code
_entity_poly.pdbx_strand_id
1 'polypeptide(L)'
;FTDLLSGNQYYPCAGPCTEMCLLEAAAQSMTDTASGREILSGVASAKGVITDKTTGMEARMMGEVARATAGMDIDTVNQILDKLVASYEGDYANAPAGKTFQECYDVATVTPTEEYVKVYDGAKKKLEDLGLVF
;
A
#
# COMPACT_ATOMS: atom_id res chain seq x y z
N PHE A 1 15.52 20.35 -7.75
CA PHE A 1 16.51 21.21 -8.43
C PHE A 1 16.80 20.79 -9.87
N THR A 2 16.05 19.85 -10.45
CA THR A 2 16.20 19.36 -11.82
C THR A 2 14.79 19.19 -12.40
N ASP A 3 14.66 19.02 -13.71
CA ASP A 3 13.38 18.74 -14.40
C ASP A 3 13.26 17.26 -14.82
N LEU A 4 13.88 16.37 -14.04
CA LEU A 4 13.86 14.94 -14.35
C LEU A 4 12.54 14.33 -13.89
N LEU A 5 11.79 13.76 -14.82
CA LEU A 5 10.67 12.89 -14.48
C LEU A 5 11.19 11.62 -13.81
N SER A 6 10.53 11.20 -12.75
CA SER A 6 10.98 10.13 -11.88
C SER A 6 9.82 9.28 -11.38
N GLY A 7 10.15 8.12 -10.84
CA GLY A 7 9.20 7.25 -10.18
C GLY A 7 9.87 6.43 -9.10
N ASN A 8 9.07 5.67 -8.37
CA ASN A 8 9.55 4.77 -7.35
C ASN A 8 8.83 3.41 -7.42
N GLN A 9 9.45 2.38 -6.84
CA GLN A 9 9.00 0.99 -6.91
C GLN A 9 8.67 0.44 -5.52
N TYR A 10 7.64 -0.41 -5.43
CA TYR A 10 7.04 -0.81 -4.16
C TYR A 10 7.37 -2.27 -3.83
N TYR A 11 8.05 -2.51 -2.71
CA TYR A 11 8.44 -3.85 -2.24
C TYR A 11 8.05 -4.08 -0.76
N PRO A 12 6.76 -4.22 -0.43
CA PRO A 12 6.33 -4.55 0.93
C PRO A 12 6.92 -5.86 1.44
N CYS A 13 7.17 -5.95 2.75
CA CYS A 13 7.57 -7.20 3.37
C CYS A 13 6.43 -8.22 3.37
N ALA A 14 5.21 -7.76 3.69
CA ALA A 14 4.04 -8.61 3.79
C ALA A 14 3.48 -9.00 2.41
N GLY A 15 2.76 -10.12 2.36
CA GLY A 15 2.11 -10.60 1.14
C GLY A 15 0.69 -10.07 0.96
N PRO A 16 0.07 -10.34 -0.21
CA PRO A 16 -1.31 -9.95 -0.51
C PRO A 16 -2.31 -10.46 0.51
N CYS A 17 -3.49 -9.81 0.57
CA CYS A 17 -4.57 -10.15 1.48
C CYS A 17 -4.18 -10.03 2.97
N THR A 18 -3.25 -9.11 3.26
CA THR A 18 -2.86 -8.75 4.63
C THR A 18 -2.95 -7.25 4.81
N GLU A 19 -3.31 -6.82 6.02
CA GLU A 19 -3.39 -5.40 6.35
C GLU A 19 -2.01 -4.73 6.27
N MET A 20 -0.96 -5.39 6.79
CA MET A 20 0.42 -4.88 6.77
C MET A 20 0.88 -4.57 5.33
N CYS A 21 0.60 -5.43 4.34
CA CYS A 21 1.00 -5.17 2.95
C CYS A 21 0.36 -3.90 2.39
N LEU A 22 -0.92 -3.67 2.71
CA LEU A 22 -1.64 -2.48 2.27
C LEU A 22 -1.12 -1.22 2.97
N LEU A 23 -0.80 -1.30 4.26
CA LEU A 23 -0.24 -0.19 5.04
C LEU A 23 1.20 0.17 4.63
N GLU A 24 2.04 -0.83 4.35
CA GLU A 24 3.40 -0.63 3.81
C GLU A 24 3.33 0.08 2.44
N ALA A 25 2.46 -0.37 1.54
CA ALA A 25 2.26 0.28 0.24
C ALA A 25 1.63 1.68 0.38
N ALA A 26 0.72 1.88 1.33
CA ALA A 26 0.14 3.19 1.62
C ALA A 26 1.19 4.19 2.11
N ALA A 27 2.05 3.80 3.05
CA ALA A 27 3.12 4.65 3.56
C ALA A 27 4.04 5.14 2.43
N GLN A 28 4.43 4.23 1.55
CA GLN A 28 5.24 4.58 0.39
C GLN A 28 4.46 5.45 -0.62
N SER A 29 3.17 5.17 -0.86
CA SER A 29 2.32 5.99 -1.74
C SER A 29 2.17 7.43 -1.25
N MET A 30 1.97 7.62 0.05
CA MET A 30 1.96 8.94 0.66
C MET A 30 3.30 9.65 0.46
N THR A 31 4.40 8.94 0.76
CA THR A 31 5.77 9.48 0.65
C THR A 31 6.07 9.90 -0.78
N ASP A 32 5.82 9.02 -1.75
CA ASP A 32 6.13 9.26 -3.16
C ASP A 32 5.26 10.38 -3.73
N THR A 33 3.98 10.44 -3.36
CA THR A 33 3.08 11.50 -3.81
C THR A 33 3.48 12.86 -3.26
N ALA A 34 3.68 12.97 -1.94
CA ALA A 34 4.02 14.24 -1.29
C ALA A 34 5.42 14.75 -1.67
N SER A 35 6.36 13.83 -1.97
CA SER A 35 7.70 14.18 -2.44
C SER A 35 7.79 14.51 -3.93
N GLY A 36 6.70 14.34 -4.69
CA GLY A 36 6.59 14.77 -6.08
C GLY A 36 6.98 13.74 -7.12
N ARG A 37 6.82 12.42 -6.87
CA ARG A 37 7.00 11.39 -7.90
C ARG A 37 5.94 11.51 -8.99
N GLU A 38 6.38 11.40 -10.24
CA GLU A 38 5.47 11.40 -11.39
C GLU A 38 4.85 10.02 -11.65
N ILE A 39 5.54 8.94 -11.25
CA ILE A 39 5.08 7.56 -11.45
C ILE A 39 5.24 6.75 -10.16
N LEU A 40 4.17 6.05 -9.78
CA LEU A 40 4.16 5.04 -8.72
C LEU A 40 4.10 3.65 -9.36
N SER A 41 5.13 2.83 -9.17
CA SER A 41 5.25 1.52 -9.84
C SER A 41 5.18 0.37 -8.84
N GLY A 42 3.98 -0.15 -8.62
CA GLY A 42 3.73 -1.14 -7.59
C GLY A 42 2.49 -2.01 -7.85
N VAL A 43 2.32 -3.10 -7.08
CA VAL A 43 3.05 -3.43 -5.84
C VAL A 43 3.66 -4.83 -5.92
N ALA A 44 4.98 -4.94 -5.71
CA ALA A 44 5.69 -6.22 -5.66
C ALA A 44 5.60 -6.81 -4.23
N SER A 45 4.38 -7.17 -3.83
CA SER A 45 4.04 -7.75 -2.54
C SER A 45 4.86 -9.02 -2.23
N ALA A 46 4.99 -9.38 -0.95
CA ALA A 46 5.88 -10.46 -0.48
C ALA A 46 7.31 -10.31 -1.01
N LYS A 47 7.81 -9.06 -1.02
CA LYS A 47 9.13 -8.66 -1.55
C LYS A 47 9.36 -8.99 -3.03
N GLY A 48 8.32 -9.33 -3.79
CA GLY A 48 8.40 -9.64 -5.21
C GLY A 48 9.16 -10.93 -5.54
N VAL A 49 9.32 -11.84 -4.57
CA VAL A 49 10.12 -13.08 -4.75
C VAL A 49 9.30 -14.36 -4.62
N ILE A 50 8.00 -14.26 -4.33
CA ILE A 50 7.11 -15.40 -4.15
C ILE A 50 6.12 -15.47 -5.32
N THR A 51 6.08 -16.62 -5.99
CA THR A 51 5.18 -16.88 -7.13
C THR A 51 3.73 -16.52 -6.81
N ASP A 52 3.11 -15.79 -7.74
CA ASP A 52 1.70 -15.40 -7.74
C ASP A 52 1.23 -14.58 -6.52
N LYS A 53 2.13 -14.05 -5.70
CA LYS A 53 1.79 -13.17 -4.55
C LYS A 53 1.80 -11.69 -4.93
N THR A 54 1.02 -11.32 -5.95
CA THR A 54 0.75 -9.94 -6.35
C THR A 54 -0.64 -9.82 -6.94
N THR A 55 -1.43 -8.82 -6.56
CA THR A 55 -2.79 -8.60 -7.08
C THR A 55 -3.11 -7.13 -7.35
N GLY A 56 -4.28 -6.88 -7.96
CA GLY A 56 -4.75 -5.51 -8.21
C GLY A 56 -5.24 -4.77 -6.96
N MET A 57 -5.52 -5.45 -5.84
CA MET A 57 -5.97 -4.79 -4.61
C MET A 57 -4.88 -3.90 -3.99
N GLU A 58 -3.62 -4.35 -4.05
CA GLU A 58 -2.50 -3.54 -3.56
C GLU A 58 -2.31 -2.27 -4.40
N ALA A 59 -2.43 -2.38 -5.72
CA ALA A 59 -2.38 -1.23 -6.64
C ALA A 59 -3.56 -0.28 -6.43
N ARG A 60 -4.76 -0.79 -6.12
CA ARG A 60 -5.91 0.04 -5.77
C ARG A 60 -5.63 0.88 -4.52
N MET A 61 -5.09 0.27 -3.46
CA MET A 61 -4.71 1.00 -2.24
C MET A 61 -3.67 2.08 -2.55
N MET A 62 -2.61 1.73 -3.29
CA MET A 62 -1.58 2.67 -3.73
C MET A 62 -2.18 3.89 -4.44
N GLY A 63 -3.09 3.68 -5.40
CA GLY A 63 -3.73 4.76 -6.15
C GLY A 63 -4.71 5.61 -5.33
N GLU A 64 -5.51 5.00 -4.47
CA GLU A 64 -6.43 5.75 -3.59
C GLU A 64 -5.68 6.60 -2.57
N VAL A 65 -4.60 6.08 -1.99
CA VAL A 65 -3.74 6.82 -1.06
C VAL A 65 -3.00 7.95 -1.77
N ALA A 66 -2.55 7.75 -3.01
CA ALA A 66 -1.95 8.82 -3.80
C ALA A 66 -2.95 9.97 -4.02
N ARG A 67 -4.19 9.66 -4.39
CA ARG A 67 -5.26 10.68 -4.51
C ARG A 67 -5.50 11.42 -3.20
N ALA A 68 -5.61 10.69 -2.08
CA ALA A 68 -5.86 11.28 -0.76
C ALA A 68 -4.69 12.16 -0.28
N THR A 69 -3.46 11.83 -0.70
CA THR A 69 -2.25 12.57 -0.31
C THR A 69 -2.02 13.83 -1.15
N ALA A 70 -2.49 13.84 -2.41
CA ALA A 70 -2.25 14.94 -3.33
C ALA A 70 -2.78 16.27 -2.78
N GLY A 71 -1.87 17.24 -2.62
CA GLY A 71 -2.21 18.59 -2.12
C GLY A 71 -2.28 18.72 -0.60
N MET A 72 -1.97 17.66 0.17
CA MET A 72 -1.80 17.77 1.61
C MET A 72 -0.59 18.64 1.98
N ASP A 73 -0.68 19.31 3.13
CA ASP A 73 0.46 20.00 3.74
C ASP A 73 1.55 19.00 4.18
N ILE A 74 2.81 19.35 3.95
CA ILE A 74 3.94 18.44 4.16
C ILE A 74 4.16 18.11 5.64
N ASP A 75 3.95 19.07 6.56
CA ASP A 75 4.09 18.81 7.99
C ASP A 75 3.01 17.83 8.46
N THR A 76 1.80 17.93 7.90
CA THR A 76 0.73 16.95 8.14
C THR A 76 1.10 15.57 7.60
N VAL A 77 1.63 15.48 6.37
CA VAL A 77 2.09 14.21 5.79
C VAL A 77 3.16 13.57 6.67
N ASN A 78 4.16 14.33 7.12
CA ASN A 78 5.21 13.83 8.00
C ASN A 78 4.66 13.23 9.30
N GLN A 79 3.68 13.91 9.94
CA GLN A 79 3.05 13.40 11.16
C GLN A 79 2.25 12.12 10.95
N ILE A 80 1.61 11.97 9.79
CA ILE A 80 0.85 10.76 9.47
C ILE A 80 1.81 9.60 9.18
N LEU A 81 2.86 9.86 8.39
CA LEU A 81 3.87 8.87 8.05
C LEU A 81 4.55 8.30 9.30
N ASP A 82 4.93 9.16 10.25
CA ASP A 82 5.52 8.74 11.53
C ASP A 82 4.63 7.71 12.26
N LYS A 83 3.34 8.02 12.40
CA LYS A 83 2.37 7.12 13.04
C LYS A 83 2.09 5.85 12.22
N LEU A 84 2.02 5.97 10.90
CA LEU A 84 1.73 4.85 10.01
C LEU A 84 2.89 3.85 10.01
N VAL A 85 4.13 4.32 9.87
CA VAL A 85 5.33 3.46 9.90
C VAL A 85 5.46 2.79 11.26
N ALA A 86 5.25 3.54 12.35
CA ALA A 86 5.26 2.99 13.71
C ALA A 86 4.27 1.83 13.93
N SER A 87 3.20 1.77 13.12
CA SER A 87 2.19 0.70 13.23
C SER A 87 2.66 -0.68 12.76
N TYR A 88 3.74 -0.75 11.96
CA TYR A 88 4.22 -2.01 11.39
C TYR A 88 5.74 -2.22 11.48
N GLU A 89 6.54 -1.18 11.78
CA GLU A 89 8.00 -1.28 11.72
C GLU A 89 8.62 -2.26 12.74
N GLY A 90 7.89 -2.58 13.81
CA GLY A 90 8.29 -3.61 14.78
C GLY A 90 8.18 -5.05 14.25
N ASP A 91 7.47 -5.27 13.15
CA ASP A 91 7.06 -6.61 12.71
C ASP A 91 7.74 -7.07 11.41
N TYR A 92 8.75 -6.37 10.89
CA TYR A 92 9.42 -6.74 9.63
C TYR A 92 9.92 -8.20 9.57
N ALA A 93 10.44 -8.72 10.69
CA ALA A 93 10.92 -10.11 10.78
C ALA A 93 9.78 -11.14 10.75
N ASN A 94 8.57 -10.73 11.13
CA ASN A 94 7.38 -11.57 11.26
C ASN A 94 6.26 -11.14 10.30
N ALA A 95 6.59 -10.40 9.25
CA ALA A 95 5.62 -9.87 8.30
C ALA A 95 4.75 -11.02 7.73
N PRO A 96 3.42 -10.88 7.72
CA PRO A 96 2.53 -11.97 7.35
C PRO A 96 2.74 -12.34 5.88
N ALA A 97 2.91 -13.64 5.61
CA ALA A 97 3.25 -14.15 4.29
C ALA A 97 2.18 -13.85 3.22
N GLY A 98 0.94 -13.57 3.64
CA GLY A 98 -0.19 -13.33 2.75
C GLY A 98 -0.55 -14.50 1.85
N LYS A 99 -1.37 -14.22 0.85
CA LYS A 99 -2.00 -15.19 -0.05
C LYS A 99 -1.56 -14.99 -1.50
N THR A 100 -1.64 -16.04 -2.31
CA THR A 100 -1.49 -15.91 -3.77
C THR A 100 -2.74 -15.30 -4.39
N PHE A 101 -2.64 -14.85 -5.64
CA PHE A 101 -3.78 -14.39 -6.44
C PHE A 101 -4.93 -15.41 -6.39
N GLN A 102 -4.66 -16.69 -6.62
CA GLN A 102 -5.68 -17.74 -6.64
C GLN A 102 -6.36 -17.98 -5.29
N GLU A 103 -5.69 -17.64 -4.19
CA GLU A 103 -6.23 -17.80 -2.83
C GLU A 103 -7.07 -16.60 -2.38
N CYS A 104 -6.85 -15.41 -2.95
CA CYS A 104 -7.54 -14.17 -2.56
C CYS A 104 -8.37 -13.53 -3.67
N TYR A 105 -8.48 -14.19 -4.83
CA TYR A 105 -9.38 -13.83 -5.93
C TYR A 105 -10.16 -15.05 -6.42
N ASP A 106 -11.38 -14.80 -6.90
CA ASP A 106 -12.01 -15.69 -7.86
C ASP A 106 -11.30 -15.51 -9.22
N VAL A 107 -10.52 -16.52 -9.58
CA VAL A 107 -9.71 -16.53 -10.81
C VAL A 107 -10.57 -16.47 -12.07
N ALA A 108 -11.78 -17.06 -12.05
CA ALA A 108 -12.63 -17.13 -13.24
C ALA A 108 -13.23 -15.76 -13.59
N THR A 109 -13.54 -14.96 -12.56
CA THR A 109 -14.15 -13.64 -12.71
C THR A 109 -13.17 -12.48 -12.53
N VAL A 110 -11.96 -12.78 -12.05
CA VAL A 110 -10.92 -11.78 -11.70
C VAL A 110 -11.47 -10.77 -10.69
N THR A 111 -12.16 -11.28 -9.66
CA THR A 111 -12.72 -10.45 -8.57
C THR A 111 -12.08 -10.83 -7.23
N PRO A 112 -11.75 -9.85 -6.36
CA PRO A 112 -11.21 -10.14 -5.04
C PRO A 112 -12.25 -10.85 -4.18
N THR A 113 -11.80 -11.75 -3.31
CA THR A 113 -12.70 -12.39 -2.34
C THR A 113 -13.22 -11.39 -1.32
N GLU A 114 -14.36 -11.70 -0.70
CA GLU A 114 -14.89 -10.88 0.41
C GLU A 114 -13.90 -10.74 1.58
N GLU A 115 -13.03 -11.73 1.78
CA GLU A 115 -11.96 -11.66 2.77
C GLU A 115 -11.00 -10.51 2.43
N TYR A 116 -10.53 -10.43 1.18
CA TYR A 116 -9.61 -9.37 0.80
C TYR A 116 -10.31 -8.01 0.84
N VAL A 117 -11.58 -7.93 0.45
CA VAL A 117 -12.37 -6.68 0.60
C VAL A 117 -12.42 -6.24 2.07
N LYS A 118 -12.66 -7.15 3.03
CA LYS A 118 -12.66 -6.81 4.47
C LYS A 118 -11.29 -6.35 4.98
N VAL A 119 -10.21 -6.99 4.52
CA VAL A 119 -8.84 -6.58 4.86
C VAL A 119 -8.54 -5.18 4.31
N TYR A 120 -8.99 -4.90 3.08
CA TYR A 120 -8.87 -3.59 2.45
C TYR A 120 -9.62 -2.50 3.21
N ASP A 121 -10.88 -2.76 3.57
CA ASP A 121 -11.70 -1.82 4.31
C ASP A 121 -11.10 -1.52 5.70
N GLY A 122 -10.54 -2.54 6.37
CA GLY A 122 -9.82 -2.37 7.64
C GLY A 122 -8.58 -1.48 7.50
N ALA A 123 -7.73 -1.75 6.51
CA ALA A 123 -6.55 -0.93 6.23
C ALA A 123 -6.94 0.52 5.88
N LYS A 124 -7.93 0.70 5.01
CA LYS A 124 -8.45 2.01 4.62
C LYS A 124 -8.98 2.79 5.83
N LYS A 125 -9.73 2.12 6.72
CA LYS A 125 -10.24 2.74 7.94
C LYS A 125 -9.14 3.23 8.87
N LYS A 126 -8.06 2.44 9.04
CA LYS A 126 -6.88 2.89 9.81
C LYS A 126 -6.23 4.14 9.22
N LEU A 127 -6.13 4.21 7.89
CA LEU A 127 -5.60 5.38 7.21
C LEU A 127 -6.50 6.61 7.39
N GLU A 128 -7.82 6.44 7.34
CA GLU A 128 -8.78 7.51 7.68
C GLU A 128 -8.61 7.99 9.12
N ASP A 129 -8.46 7.07 10.08
CA ASP A 129 -8.25 7.39 11.50
C ASP A 129 -6.93 8.12 11.76
N LEU A 130 -5.93 7.93 10.89
CA LEU A 130 -4.68 8.68 10.91
C LEU A 130 -4.78 10.06 10.26
N GLY A 131 -5.82 10.32 9.46
CA GLY A 131 -6.13 11.63 8.89
C GLY A 131 -6.22 11.70 7.36
N LEU A 132 -6.17 10.57 6.64
CA LEU A 132 -6.41 10.57 5.19
C LEU A 132 -7.89 10.77 4.88
N VAL A 133 -8.18 11.48 3.78
CA VAL A 133 -9.53 11.67 3.24
C VAL A 133 -9.55 11.12 1.81
N PHE A 134 -10.32 10.05 1.59
CA PHE A 134 -10.28 9.24 0.36
C PHE A 134 -11.31 9.62 -0.71
#